data_AF-A0A7S1ZVI8-F1
#
_entry.id   AF-A0A7S1ZVI8-F1
#
_cell.length_a   1.000
_cell.length_b   1.000
_cell.length_c   1.000
_cell.angle_alpha   90.00
_cell.angle_beta   90.00
_cell.angle_gamma   90.00
#
_symmetry.space_group_name_H-M   'P 1'
#
loop_
_entity.id
_entity.type
_entity.pdbx_description
1 polymer ?
#
loop_
_entity_poly.entity_id
_entity_poly.type
_entity_poly.pdbx_seq_one_letter_code
_entity_poly.pdbx_strand_id
1 'polypeptide(L)'
;EDTANPHYQKLYDFYKKYNPSKIPTISKTLDTYKNREDILFQKLEAKYSSSACKFPPPCGTGPKVYMSFTINGESMGQITIQLYQDKAPLATENFRQLCIGTTRSKKTSKLLTYKNCKIHRIVPNFVLQGGDFTKGNGTGGESIYSGTPDGNMWGQFKDEEGGFLSHSKKGLVSMANNGKNANGSQFFITLKEKCDFLDGKHVVFGEVV
;
A
#
# COMPACT_ATOMS: atom_id res chain seq x y z
N GLU A 1 4.85 -26.51 -36.60
CA GLU A 1 6.07 -26.00 -37.26
C GLU A 1 6.70 -24.77 -36.57
N ASP A 2 6.13 -24.23 -35.47
CA ASP A 2 6.62 -22.99 -34.82
C ASP A 2 7.84 -23.15 -33.88
N THR A 3 8.31 -24.37 -33.60
CA THR A 3 9.44 -24.62 -32.69
C THR A 3 10.81 -24.25 -33.27
N ALA A 4 10.86 -23.79 -34.53
CA ALA A 4 12.09 -23.41 -35.22
C ALA A 4 12.48 -21.93 -35.03
N ASN A 5 11.63 -21.09 -34.43
CA ASN A 5 11.96 -19.69 -34.18
C ASN A 5 12.79 -19.55 -32.88
N PRO A 6 14.08 -19.15 -32.94
CA PRO A 6 14.94 -19.03 -31.77
C PRO A 6 14.43 -18.02 -30.72
N HIS A 7 13.60 -17.07 -31.14
CA HIS A 7 12.98 -16.08 -30.25
C HIS A 7 11.76 -16.62 -29.48
N TYR A 8 11.13 -17.71 -29.94
CA TYR A 8 9.98 -18.33 -29.27
C TYR A 8 10.38 -18.85 -27.89
N GLN A 9 11.44 -19.65 -27.83
CA GLN A 9 11.91 -20.20 -26.57
C GLN A 9 12.37 -19.09 -25.61
N LYS A 10 13.10 -18.09 -26.13
CA LYS A 10 13.53 -16.92 -25.35
C LYS A 10 12.35 -16.15 -24.75
N LEU A 11 11.28 -15.91 -25.53
CA LEU A 11 10.09 -15.21 -25.06
C LEU A 11 9.24 -16.07 -24.11
N TYR A 12 9.17 -17.38 -24.36
CA TYR A 12 8.51 -18.35 -23.49
C TYR A 12 9.15 -18.38 -22.11
N ASP A 13 10.47 -18.55 -22.02
CA ASP A 13 11.20 -18.58 -20.76
C ASP A 13 11.07 -17.25 -20.02
N PHE A 14 11.09 -16.14 -20.76
CA PHE A 14 10.87 -14.80 -20.21
C PHE A 14 9.46 -14.65 -19.60
N TYR A 15 8.39 -15.03 -20.32
CA TYR A 15 7.02 -14.95 -19.77
C TYR A 15 6.75 -15.99 -18.69
N LYS A 16 7.31 -17.19 -18.77
CA LYS A 16 7.27 -18.18 -17.69
C LYS A 16 7.84 -17.61 -16.39
N LYS A 17 8.91 -16.82 -16.48
CA LYS A 17 9.54 -16.18 -15.31
C LYS A 17 8.79 -14.94 -14.80
N TYR A 18 8.32 -14.06 -15.70
CA TYR A 18 7.84 -12.73 -15.30
C TYR A 18 6.34 -12.48 -15.49
N ASN A 19 5.64 -13.21 -16.38
CA ASN A 19 4.20 -13.08 -16.59
C ASN A 19 3.58 -14.29 -17.34
N PRO A 20 3.25 -15.40 -16.64
CA PRO A 20 2.79 -16.63 -17.28
C PRO A 20 1.47 -16.49 -18.06
N SER A 21 0.61 -15.52 -17.69
CA SER A 21 -0.66 -15.25 -18.37
C SER A 21 -0.52 -14.86 -19.85
N LYS A 22 0.68 -14.43 -20.27
CA LYS A 22 0.96 -14.03 -21.66
C LYS A 22 1.49 -15.17 -22.54
N ILE A 23 1.75 -16.35 -21.98
CA ILE A 23 2.25 -17.51 -22.74
C ILE A 23 1.36 -17.86 -23.95
N PRO A 24 0.01 -17.84 -23.86
CA PRO A 24 -0.85 -18.13 -25.02
C PRO A 24 -0.74 -17.09 -26.16
N THR A 25 -0.11 -15.94 -25.92
CA THR A 25 0.00 -14.83 -26.88
C THR A 25 1.37 -14.75 -27.57
N ILE A 26 2.28 -15.70 -27.30
CA ILE A 26 3.67 -15.66 -27.77
C ILE A 26 3.72 -15.61 -29.30
N SER A 27 3.03 -16.53 -30.01
CA SER A 27 3.05 -16.58 -31.48
C SER A 27 2.60 -15.27 -32.09
N LYS A 28 1.43 -14.75 -31.66
CA LYS A 28 0.91 -13.46 -32.12
C LYS A 28 1.85 -12.29 -31.85
N THR A 29 2.55 -12.32 -30.70
CA THR A 29 3.50 -11.28 -30.32
C THR A 29 4.73 -11.32 -31.23
N LEU A 30 5.27 -12.50 -31.51
CA LEU A 30 6.40 -12.65 -32.42
C LEU A 30 6.03 -12.23 -33.84
N ASP A 31 4.83 -12.58 -34.31
CA ASP A 31 4.34 -12.14 -35.63
C ASP A 31 4.26 -10.61 -35.74
N THR A 32 3.78 -9.95 -34.68
CA THR A 32 3.67 -8.48 -34.64
C THR A 32 5.06 -7.79 -34.69
N TYR A 33 6.07 -8.46 -34.13
CA TYR A 33 7.44 -7.97 -34.00
C TYR A 33 8.41 -8.66 -34.96
N LYS A 34 7.91 -9.30 -36.03
CA LYS A 34 8.75 -9.95 -37.03
C LYS A 34 9.77 -8.97 -37.61
N ASN A 35 11.05 -9.36 -37.63
CA ASN A 35 12.21 -8.52 -37.99
C ASN A 35 12.48 -7.32 -37.05
N ARG A 36 11.84 -7.28 -35.87
CA ARG A 36 11.98 -6.27 -34.81
C ARG A 36 12.01 -6.92 -33.42
N GLU A 37 12.45 -8.17 -33.34
CA GLU A 37 12.47 -8.98 -32.13
C GLU A 37 13.40 -8.38 -31.08
N ASP A 38 14.51 -7.75 -31.49
CA ASP A 38 15.40 -7.04 -30.58
C ASP A 38 14.71 -5.88 -29.87
N ILE A 39 13.83 -5.14 -30.56
CA ILE A 39 13.03 -4.08 -29.95
C ILE A 39 12.01 -4.67 -28.96
N LEU A 40 11.43 -5.84 -29.28
CA LEU A 40 10.54 -6.55 -28.35
C LEU A 40 11.29 -6.92 -27.06
N PHE A 41 12.46 -7.54 -27.17
CA PHE A 41 13.25 -7.93 -26.00
C PHE A 41 13.81 -6.72 -25.25
N GLN A 42 14.26 -5.66 -25.92
CA GLN A 42 14.68 -4.42 -25.26
C GLN A 42 13.51 -3.77 -24.49
N LYS A 43 12.30 -3.76 -25.04
CA LYS A 43 11.10 -3.28 -24.33
C LYS A 43 10.71 -4.17 -23.17
N LEU A 44 10.85 -5.49 -23.30
CA LEU A 44 10.58 -6.45 -22.23
C LEU A 44 11.62 -6.33 -21.12
N GLU A 45 12.91 -6.25 -21.44
CA GLU A 45 13.97 -6.00 -20.49
C GLU A 45 13.80 -4.62 -19.83
N ALA A 46 13.52 -3.54 -20.56
CA ALA A 46 13.22 -2.25 -19.93
C ALA A 46 12.01 -2.33 -18.97
N LYS A 47 11.00 -3.14 -19.31
CA LYS A 47 9.78 -3.31 -18.52
C LYS A 47 9.95 -4.22 -17.31
N TYR A 48 10.78 -5.25 -17.39
CA TYR A 48 10.90 -6.31 -16.38
C TYR A 48 12.29 -6.37 -15.73
N SER A 49 13.37 -5.92 -16.38
CA SER A 49 14.68 -5.65 -15.74
C SER A 49 14.65 -4.39 -14.87
N SER A 50 13.68 -3.49 -15.06
CA SER A 50 13.33 -2.47 -14.06
C SER A 50 12.48 -3.00 -12.89
N SER A 51 12.31 -4.33 -12.79
CA SER A 51 11.81 -5.00 -11.58
C SER A 51 12.90 -5.27 -10.52
N ALA A 52 14.06 -4.60 -10.60
CA ALA A 52 14.67 -4.14 -9.36
C ALA A 52 13.62 -3.25 -8.70
N CYS A 53 13.00 -3.70 -7.61
CA CYS A 53 11.94 -2.96 -6.94
C CYS A 53 12.42 -1.52 -6.75
N LYS A 54 11.79 -0.56 -7.44
CA LYS A 54 12.16 0.86 -7.38
C LYS A 54 12.14 1.39 -5.95
N PHE A 55 11.44 0.67 -5.07
CA PHE A 55 11.28 0.93 -3.67
C PHE A 55 11.83 -0.25 -2.86
N PRO A 56 12.48 0.02 -1.72
CA PRO A 56 13.06 -1.02 -0.89
C PRO A 56 11.97 -1.98 -0.36
N PRO A 57 12.33 -3.22 -0.03
CA PRO A 57 11.39 -4.15 0.59
C PRO A 57 10.88 -3.60 1.93
N PRO A 58 9.67 -4.01 2.37
CA PRO A 58 9.07 -3.51 3.59
C PRO A 58 9.87 -4.02 4.80
N CYS A 59 10.51 -3.07 5.50
CA CYS A 59 11.18 -3.29 6.77
C CYS A 59 11.21 -1.99 7.57
N GLY A 60 11.23 -2.12 8.90
CA GLY A 60 11.34 -0.99 9.79
C GLY A 60 11.27 -1.41 11.25
N THR A 61 11.52 -0.45 12.14
CA THR A 61 11.55 -0.61 13.58
C THR A 61 10.77 0.52 14.25
N GLY A 62 10.21 0.25 15.42
CA GLY A 62 9.38 1.22 16.12
C GLY A 62 8.49 0.58 17.18
N PRO A 63 7.50 1.32 17.70
CA PRO A 63 6.56 0.80 18.67
C PRO A 63 5.59 -0.20 18.03
N LYS A 64 5.02 -1.07 18.89
CA LYS A 64 3.88 -1.92 18.52
C LYS A 64 2.59 -1.32 19.04
N VAL A 65 1.53 -1.44 18.26
CA VAL A 65 0.16 -1.13 18.67
C VAL A 65 -0.74 -2.34 18.43
N TYR A 66 -1.93 -2.33 19.02
CA TYR A 66 -2.90 -3.40 18.84
C TYR A 66 -4.27 -2.84 18.50
N MET A 67 -5.04 -3.62 17.75
CA MET A 67 -6.43 -3.33 17.44
C MET A 67 -7.27 -4.59 17.58
N SER A 68 -8.38 -4.47 18.31
CA SER A 68 -9.38 -5.53 18.45
C SER A 68 -10.52 -5.29 17.49
N PHE A 69 -10.95 -6.35 16.81
CA PHE A 69 -12.02 -6.29 15.81
C PHE A 69 -13.26 -6.98 16.33
N THR A 70 -14.42 -6.44 15.94
CA THR A 70 -15.70 -7.10 16.14
C THR A 70 -16.47 -7.14 14.83
N ILE A 71 -17.27 -8.20 14.65
CA ILE A 71 -18.25 -8.31 13.56
C ILE A 71 -19.60 -8.54 14.23
N ASN A 72 -20.58 -7.67 13.96
CA ASN A 72 -21.91 -7.74 14.56
C ASN A 72 -21.91 -7.84 16.10
N GLY A 73 -20.92 -7.22 16.76
CA GLY A 73 -20.75 -7.24 18.21
C GLY A 73 -19.96 -8.43 18.75
N GLU A 74 -19.66 -9.43 17.92
CA GLU A 74 -18.85 -10.58 18.30
C GLU A 74 -17.36 -10.29 18.12
N SER A 75 -16.54 -10.69 19.10
CA SER A 75 -15.09 -10.48 19.06
C SER A 75 -14.42 -11.39 18.03
N MET A 76 -13.65 -10.80 17.12
CA MET A 76 -12.83 -11.51 16.12
C MET A 76 -11.37 -11.66 16.56
N GLY A 77 -11.05 -11.23 17.78
CA GLY A 77 -9.70 -11.20 18.30
C GLY A 77 -8.98 -9.87 18.02
N GLN A 78 -7.67 -9.91 18.24
CA GLN A 78 -6.78 -8.75 18.23
C GLN A 78 -5.63 -8.99 17.25
N ILE A 79 -5.28 -7.97 16.48
CA ILE A 79 -4.04 -7.96 15.71
C ILE A 79 -3.01 -7.07 16.38
N THR A 80 -1.75 -7.44 16.27
CA THR A 80 -0.61 -6.59 16.66
C THR A 80 0.01 -6.01 15.40
N ILE A 81 0.37 -4.73 15.44
CA ILE A 81 1.00 -4.03 14.32
C ILE A 81 2.35 -3.49 14.79
N GLN A 82 3.42 -3.91 14.13
CA GLN A 82 4.74 -3.30 14.22
C GLN A 82 4.77 -2.04 13.36
N LEU A 83 5.05 -0.89 13.96
CA LEU A 83 5.18 0.36 13.22
C LEU A 83 6.63 0.64 12.84
N TYR A 84 6.83 1.34 11.73
CA TYR A 84 8.12 1.66 11.13
C TYR A 84 8.49 3.13 11.42
N GLN A 85 8.68 3.45 12.70
CA GLN A 85 9.02 4.80 13.17
C GLN A 85 10.29 5.35 12.51
N ASP A 86 11.25 4.47 12.19
CA ASP A 86 12.49 4.84 11.51
C ASP A 86 12.31 5.17 10.02
N LYS A 87 11.18 4.78 9.41
CA LYS A 87 10.86 5.02 7.99
C LYS A 87 9.87 6.16 7.78
N ALA A 88 8.81 6.18 8.58
CA ALA A 88 7.70 7.10 8.46
C ALA A 88 7.29 7.61 9.85
N PRO A 89 8.11 8.46 10.50
CA PRO A 89 7.89 8.91 11.87
C PRO A 89 6.57 9.67 12.07
N LEU A 90 6.11 10.47 11.10
CA LEU A 90 4.84 11.19 11.20
C LEU A 90 3.65 10.24 11.03
N ALA A 91 3.66 9.39 10.01
CA ALA A 91 2.59 8.42 9.80
C ALA A 91 2.47 7.45 11.00
N THR A 92 3.61 7.00 11.52
CA THR A 92 3.68 6.13 12.70
C THR A 92 3.12 6.81 13.95
N GLU A 93 3.58 8.02 14.27
CA GLU A 93 3.14 8.71 15.48
C GLU A 93 1.67 9.12 15.38
N ASN A 94 1.21 9.56 14.21
CA ASN A 94 -0.20 9.80 13.94
C ASN A 94 -1.04 8.55 14.21
N PHE A 95 -0.67 7.41 13.63
CA PHE A 95 -1.41 6.17 13.80
C PHE A 95 -1.40 5.70 15.26
N ARG A 96 -0.26 5.79 15.94
CA ARG A 96 -0.10 5.41 17.35
C ARG A 96 -0.99 6.24 18.26
N GLN A 97 -1.00 7.57 18.09
CA GLN A 97 -1.85 8.46 18.87
C GLN A 97 -3.35 8.23 18.62
N LEU A 98 -3.73 7.95 17.36
CA LEU A 98 -5.10 7.58 17.01
C LEU A 98 -5.52 6.22 17.59
N CYS A 99 -4.59 5.28 17.76
CA CYS A 99 -4.86 4.04 18.51
C CYS A 99 -5.09 4.32 20.00
N ILE A 100 -4.31 5.22 20.61
CA ILE A 100 -4.40 5.56 22.04
C ILE A 100 -5.66 6.37 22.35
N GLY A 101 -6.00 7.34 21.51
CA GLY A 101 -7.24 8.10 21.63
C GLY A 101 -7.26 9.18 22.71
N THR A 102 -6.12 9.77 23.07
CA THR A 102 -6.03 10.84 24.10
C THR A 102 -5.98 12.25 23.53
N THR A 103 -5.56 12.42 22.27
CA THR A 103 -5.50 13.72 21.59
C THR A 103 -6.91 14.22 21.22
N ARG A 104 -7.15 15.53 21.32
CA ARG A 104 -8.41 16.16 20.89
C ARG A 104 -8.23 16.93 19.59
N SER A 105 -9.24 16.84 18.72
CA SER A 105 -9.36 17.66 17.52
C SER A 105 -9.39 19.14 17.88
N LYS A 106 -8.54 19.95 17.25
CA LYS A 106 -8.60 21.42 17.40
C LYS A 106 -9.86 22.04 16.78
N LYS A 107 -10.55 21.31 15.90
CA LYS A 107 -11.75 21.79 15.20
C LYS A 107 -13.04 21.43 15.93
N THR A 108 -13.11 20.22 16.47
CA THR A 108 -14.35 19.64 16.99
C THR A 108 -14.29 19.35 18.49
N SER A 109 -13.12 19.45 19.11
CA SER A 109 -12.86 19.07 20.51
C SER A 109 -13.13 17.59 20.82
N LYS A 110 -13.52 16.77 19.84
CA LYS A 110 -13.70 15.32 19.96
C LYS A 110 -12.35 14.62 20.06
N LEU A 111 -12.34 13.44 20.70
CA LEU A 111 -11.14 12.60 20.73
C LEU A 111 -10.81 12.11 19.33
N LEU A 112 -9.54 12.18 18.97
CA LEU A 112 -8.98 11.60 17.77
C LEU A 112 -8.67 10.14 18.07
N THR A 113 -9.55 9.22 17.69
CA THR A 113 -9.42 7.80 18.07
C THR A 113 -9.97 6.84 17.02
N TYR A 114 -9.31 5.68 16.89
CA TYR A 114 -9.85 4.55 16.13
C TYR A 114 -10.84 3.68 16.92
N LYS A 115 -11.03 3.92 18.22
CA LYS A 115 -12.03 3.18 18.99
C LYS A 115 -13.41 3.37 18.36
N ASN A 116 -14.10 2.27 18.09
CA ASN A 116 -15.40 2.22 17.40
C ASN A 116 -15.37 2.76 15.94
N CYS A 117 -14.20 2.91 15.34
CA CYS A 117 -14.07 3.26 13.93
C CYS A 117 -14.37 2.02 13.07
N LYS A 118 -15.18 2.20 12.02
CA LYS A 118 -15.55 1.13 11.10
C LYS A 118 -14.45 0.89 10.07
N ILE A 119 -14.27 -0.37 9.72
CA ILE A 119 -13.69 -0.76 8.45
C ILE A 119 -14.75 -0.53 7.37
N HIS A 120 -14.68 0.62 6.72
CA HIS A 120 -15.74 1.10 5.83
C HIS A 120 -15.59 0.60 4.39
N ARG A 121 -14.42 0.06 4.02
CA ARG A 121 -14.17 -0.49 2.69
C ARG A 121 -13.34 -1.78 2.78
N ILE A 122 -13.90 -2.86 2.27
CA ILE A 122 -13.25 -4.17 2.19
C ILE A 122 -13.28 -4.60 0.73
N VAL A 123 -12.09 -4.81 0.14
CA VAL A 123 -11.96 -5.33 -1.21
C VAL A 123 -11.25 -6.69 -1.12
N PRO A 124 -11.96 -7.81 -1.31
CA PRO A 124 -11.37 -9.15 -1.27
C PRO A 124 -10.14 -9.25 -2.19
N ASN A 125 -9.09 -9.94 -1.72
CA ASN A 125 -7.83 -10.08 -2.43
C ASN A 125 -7.15 -8.75 -2.80
N PHE A 126 -7.39 -7.69 -2.03
CA PHE A 126 -6.73 -6.41 -2.23
C PHE A 126 -6.40 -5.71 -0.90
N VAL A 127 -7.39 -5.07 -0.26
CA VAL A 127 -7.17 -4.29 0.97
C VAL A 127 -8.38 -4.30 1.89
N LEU A 128 -8.09 -4.10 3.17
CA LEU A 128 -9.04 -3.70 4.19
C LEU A 128 -8.74 -2.25 4.60
N GLN A 129 -9.70 -1.34 4.45
CA GLN A 129 -9.51 0.10 4.69
C GLN A 129 -10.43 0.62 5.80
N GLY A 130 -9.84 1.41 6.70
CA GLY A 130 -10.48 1.99 7.87
C GLY A 130 -9.92 3.37 8.22
N GLY A 131 -10.16 3.80 9.46
CA GLY A 131 -9.58 5.04 10.01
C GLY A 131 -10.38 6.33 9.74
N ASP A 132 -11.56 6.24 9.12
CA ASP A 132 -12.51 7.35 9.07
C ASP A 132 -13.38 7.34 10.34
N PHE A 133 -12.86 7.94 11.42
CA PHE A 133 -13.58 8.03 12.69
C PHE A 133 -14.58 9.21 12.76
N THR A 134 -14.63 10.08 11.74
CA THR A 134 -15.53 11.25 11.76
C THR A 134 -16.84 10.99 11.03
N LYS A 135 -16.79 10.28 9.89
CA LYS A 135 -17.98 9.96 9.06
C LYS A 135 -18.20 8.47 8.87
N GLY A 136 -17.15 7.65 9.00
CA GLY A 136 -17.24 6.19 8.85
C GLY A 136 -17.59 5.71 7.44
N ASN A 137 -17.39 6.53 6.41
CA ASN A 137 -17.76 6.22 5.02
C ASN A 137 -16.63 6.49 4.00
N GLY A 138 -15.45 6.87 4.47
CA GLY A 138 -14.27 7.16 3.65
C GLY A 138 -14.14 8.61 3.22
N THR A 139 -15.09 9.48 3.54
CA THR A 139 -15.06 10.93 3.19
C THR A 139 -14.64 11.83 4.36
N GLY A 140 -14.19 11.22 5.47
CA GLY A 140 -13.79 11.90 6.69
C GLY A 140 -12.39 11.48 7.17
N GLY A 141 -12.18 11.63 8.47
CA GLY A 141 -10.89 11.49 9.14
C GLY A 141 -10.08 12.79 9.19
N GLU A 142 -9.18 12.87 10.17
CA GLU A 142 -8.14 13.90 10.27
C GLU A 142 -6.95 13.35 11.07
N SER A 143 -5.74 13.80 10.74
CA SER A 143 -4.53 13.46 11.51
C SER A 143 -4.43 14.27 12.80
N ILE A 144 -3.50 13.87 13.66
CA ILE A 144 -3.15 14.61 14.88
C ILE A 144 -2.46 15.97 14.61
N TYR A 145 -2.06 16.22 13.36
CA TYR A 145 -1.23 17.36 12.98
C TYR A 145 -2.03 18.59 12.54
N SER A 146 -3.35 18.61 12.70
CA SER A 146 -4.16 19.77 12.31
C SER A 146 -3.66 21.05 12.99
N GLY A 147 -3.23 22.02 12.18
CA GLY A 147 -2.70 23.30 12.67
C GLY A 147 -1.40 23.15 13.47
N THR A 148 -0.56 22.18 13.13
CA THR A 148 0.85 22.09 13.56
C THR A 148 1.76 22.34 12.35
N PRO A 149 3.08 22.52 12.52
CA PRO A 149 4.00 22.64 11.40
C PRO A 149 4.00 21.42 10.45
N ASP A 150 3.59 20.25 10.95
CA ASP A 150 3.57 19.00 10.20
C ASP A 150 2.26 18.75 9.44
N GLY A 151 1.22 19.56 9.68
CA GLY A 151 -0.10 19.35 9.08
C GLY A 151 -0.84 20.62 8.72
N ASN A 152 -1.63 20.55 7.65
CA ASN A 152 -2.46 21.67 7.23
C ASN A 152 -3.70 21.83 8.12
N MET A 153 -4.45 22.92 7.92
CA MET A 153 -5.68 23.18 8.65
C MET A 153 -6.79 22.17 8.37
N TRP A 154 -6.67 21.33 7.33
CA TRP A 154 -7.60 20.24 7.04
C TRP A 154 -7.25 18.95 7.78
N GLY A 155 -6.18 18.96 8.58
CA GLY A 155 -5.70 17.78 9.30
C GLY A 155 -5.01 16.78 8.38
N GLN A 156 -4.45 17.24 7.27
CA GLN A 156 -3.64 16.42 6.36
C GLN A 156 -2.16 16.71 6.52
N PHE A 157 -1.31 15.72 6.33
CA PHE A 157 0.15 15.85 6.38
C PHE A 157 0.83 15.23 5.15
N LYS A 158 2.11 15.59 4.96
CA LYS A 158 2.93 15.22 3.80
C LYS A 158 3.21 13.72 3.71
N ASP A 159 3.58 13.26 2.52
CA ASP A 159 4.16 11.92 2.34
C ASP A 159 5.59 11.89 2.89
N GLU A 160 5.98 10.77 3.49
CA GLU A 160 7.33 10.53 4.00
C GLU A 160 8.05 9.58 3.05
N GLU A 161 9.06 10.08 2.33
CA GLU A 161 9.77 9.31 1.30
C GLU A 161 10.42 8.04 1.85
N GLY A 162 10.85 8.04 3.11
CA GLY A 162 11.39 6.86 3.80
C GLY A 162 10.38 5.72 3.92
N GLY A 163 9.07 6.02 3.89
CA GLY A 163 7.98 5.05 3.90
C GLY A 163 7.47 4.67 2.50
N PHE A 164 8.08 5.14 1.42
CA PHE A 164 7.85 4.58 0.09
C PHE A 164 8.56 3.23 -0.04
N LEU A 165 8.04 2.24 0.67
CA LEU A 165 8.46 0.84 0.61
C LEU A 165 7.59 0.09 -0.39
N SER A 166 8.08 -1.03 -0.90
CA SER A 166 7.30 -1.86 -1.83
C SER A 166 6.16 -2.58 -1.12
N HIS A 167 4.94 -2.48 -1.67
CA HIS A 167 3.75 -3.21 -1.22
C HIS A 167 3.79 -4.67 -1.69
N SER A 168 4.83 -5.39 -1.25
CA SER A 168 5.27 -6.69 -1.75
C SER A 168 4.89 -7.88 -0.86
N LYS A 169 4.03 -7.68 0.15
CA LYS A 169 3.45 -8.75 0.96
C LYS A 169 2.08 -8.38 1.54
N LYS A 170 1.35 -9.40 2.01
CA LYS A 170 0.15 -9.25 2.84
C LYS A 170 0.49 -8.69 4.22
N GLY A 171 -0.47 -8.02 4.85
CA GLY A 171 -0.36 -7.51 6.21
C GLY A 171 0.38 -6.19 6.34
N LEU A 172 0.76 -5.53 5.24
CA LEU A 172 1.37 -4.19 5.28
C LEU A 172 0.31 -3.15 5.60
N VAL A 173 0.64 -2.23 6.50
CA VAL A 173 -0.19 -1.10 6.90
C VAL A 173 0.32 0.17 6.24
N SER A 174 -0.55 0.84 5.50
CA SER A 174 -0.17 1.96 4.63
C SER A 174 -1.24 3.06 4.64
N MET A 175 -0.82 4.32 4.45
CA MET A 175 -1.69 5.48 4.50
C MET A 175 -2.65 5.52 3.30
N ALA A 176 -3.94 5.67 3.56
CA ALA A 176 -4.90 6.03 2.52
C ALA A 176 -4.85 7.56 2.32
N ASN A 177 -4.83 8.00 1.07
CA ASN A 177 -4.81 9.41 0.70
C ASN A 177 -5.65 9.66 -0.56
N ASN A 178 -5.96 10.94 -0.82
CA ASN A 178 -6.63 11.41 -2.03
C ASN A 178 -5.66 12.11 -2.99
N GLY A 179 -4.41 11.65 -3.02
CA GLY A 179 -3.32 12.27 -3.76
C GLY A 179 -2.13 12.62 -2.88
N LYS A 180 -1.09 13.16 -3.54
CA LYS A 180 0.20 13.48 -2.91
C LYS A 180 0.00 14.43 -1.72
N ASN A 181 0.69 14.15 -0.62
CA ASN A 181 0.71 14.95 0.60
C ASN A 181 -0.68 15.18 1.25
N ALA A 182 -1.59 14.23 1.08
CA ALA A 182 -2.95 14.30 1.61
C ALA A 182 -3.26 13.19 2.62
N ASN A 183 -2.28 12.81 3.45
CA ASN A 183 -2.45 11.77 4.47
C ASN A 183 -3.25 12.30 5.65
N GLY A 184 -4.26 11.56 6.10
CA GLY A 184 -5.10 11.93 7.25
C GLY A 184 -5.04 10.86 8.35
N SER A 185 -6.18 10.30 8.71
CA SER A 185 -6.28 9.16 9.62
C SER A 185 -6.63 7.84 8.94
N GLN A 186 -6.98 7.87 7.66
CA GLN A 186 -7.37 6.65 6.97
C GLN A 186 -6.14 5.81 6.63
N PHE A 187 -6.27 4.51 6.80
CA PHE A 187 -5.23 3.53 6.52
C PHE A 187 -5.84 2.31 5.84
N PHE A 188 -4.99 1.52 5.21
CA PHE A 188 -5.38 0.20 4.73
C PHE A 188 -4.35 -0.86 5.10
N ILE A 189 -4.83 -2.10 5.21
CA ILE A 189 -4.02 -3.30 5.40
C ILE A 189 -4.08 -4.13 4.11
N THR A 190 -2.92 -4.52 3.57
CA THR A 190 -2.86 -5.33 2.33
C THR A 190 -3.34 -6.76 2.58
N LEU A 191 -4.21 -7.25 1.69
CA LEU A 191 -4.71 -8.63 1.68
C LEU A 191 -4.20 -9.43 0.46
N LYS A 192 -3.42 -8.78 -0.41
CA LYS A 192 -2.79 -9.37 -1.59
C LYS A 192 -1.28 -9.43 -1.40
N GLU A 193 -0.65 -10.46 -1.98
CA GLU A 193 0.81 -10.60 -1.92
C GLU A 193 1.56 -9.44 -2.56
N LYS A 194 1.01 -8.86 -3.64
CA LYS A 194 1.73 -7.87 -4.44
C LYS A 194 0.81 -6.78 -4.96
N CYS A 195 1.10 -5.55 -4.56
CA CYS A 195 0.34 -4.34 -4.84
C CYS A 195 1.22 -3.18 -5.36
N ASP A 196 2.22 -3.46 -6.20
CA ASP A 196 3.21 -2.48 -6.71
C ASP A 196 2.60 -1.21 -7.32
N PHE A 197 1.36 -1.26 -7.79
CA PHE A 197 0.67 -0.08 -8.33
C PHE A 197 0.37 0.99 -7.27
N LEU A 198 0.53 0.66 -5.98
CA LEU A 198 0.47 1.56 -4.83
C LEU A 198 1.83 2.15 -4.45
N ASP A 199 2.94 1.58 -4.94
CA ASP A 199 4.29 1.99 -4.57
C ASP A 199 4.57 3.43 -5.00
N GLY A 200 5.22 4.20 -4.11
CA GLY A 200 5.50 5.62 -4.31
C GLY A 200 4.27 6.54 -4.26
N LYS A 201 3.06 6.00 -3.99
CA LYS A 201 1.81 6.76 -3.85
C LYS A 201 1.26 6.72 -2.44
N HIS A 202 1.54 5.65 -1.70
CA HIS A 202 1.08 5.44 -0.34
C HIS A 202 2.27 5.13 0.56
N VAL A 203 2.29 5.76 1.72
CA VAL A 203 3.35 5.59 2.73
C VAL A 203 3.07 4.33 3.52
N VAL A 204 3.93 3.32 3.38
CA VAL A 204 3.96 2.13 4.24
C VAL A 204 4.60 2.52 5.56
N PHE A 205 3.89 2.31 6.66
CA PHE A 205 4.33 2.73 8.00
C PHE A 205 4.26 1.60 9.04
N GLY A 206 3.91 0.38 8.63
CA GLY A 206 3.95 -0.77 9.53
C GLY A 206 3.51 -2.07 8.89
N GLU A 207 3.45 -3.12 9.70
CA GLU A 207 2.98 -4.45 9.32
C GLU A 207 2.30 -5.18 10.47
N VAL A 208 1.37 -6.07 10.15
CA VAL A 208 0.76 -7.00 11.10
C VAL A 208 1.77 -8.10 11.47
N VAL A 209 1.95 -8.39 12.76
CA VAL A 209 2.89 -9.38 13.33
C VAL A 209 2.23 -10.36 14.27
#